data_AF-A0A6G4XUI0-F1
#
_entry.id   AF-A0A6G4XUI0-F1
#
_cell.length_a   1.000
_cell.length_b   1.000
_cell.length_c   1.000
_cell.angle_alpha   90.00
_cell.angle_beta   90.00
_cell.angle_gamma   90.00
#
_symmetry.space_group_name_H-M   'P 1'
#
loop_
_entity.id
_entity.type
_entity.pdbx_description
1 polymer ?
#
loop_
_entity_poly.entity_id
_entity_poly.type
_entity_poly.pdbx_seq_one_letter_code
_entity_poly.pdbx_strand_id
1 'polypeptide(L)'
;MTVIPLGRARRSAVVGALSAGLFAGITGLVGCSSEDPDAGTNGMADLSAAKIHSQARAAADSVASVTVNADLVVKGQPYKIDMQLNSDGGTGKITDNGVSFRLLRVGDDVFMQADAALLKEGDKPAKPSKLSDKYVKVPEDDPKYKRLRAYTDKGDLLDMLLDLPGKLSKGDRSTVGSVRTIQLAAGNGDGGTIDVSLEGEPYPLRLVRAGGAGTLKLSDWGQSVTVEAPAKNEMVDFGEQLPKSTG
;
A
#
# COMPACT_ATOMS: atom_id res chain seq x y z
N MET A 1 71.57 -66.40 -34.31
CA MET A 1 70.28 -67.06 -34.58
C MET A 1 69.24 -65.97 -34.82
N THR A 2 68.85 -65.88 -36.08
CA THR A 2 67.59 -65.49 -36.74
C THR A 2 66.37 -65.00 -35.90
N VAL A 3 65.84 -63.84 -36.36
CA VAL A 3 64.44 -63.33 -36.54
C VAL A 3 63.47 -62.90 -35.40
N ILE A 4 63.23 -61.56 -35.33
CA ILE A 4 62.01 -60.73 -35.58
C ILE A 4 60.60 -61.28 -35.20
N PRO A 5 59.75 -60.49 -34.47
CA PRO A 5 58.64 -59.69 -35.09
C PRO A 5 58.55 -58.24 -34.55
N LEU A 6 58.40 -57.20 -35.40
CA LEU A 6 57.18 -56.59 -35.97
C LEU A 6 56.24 -55.86 -34.98
N GLY A 7 56.49 -54.55 -34.81
CA GLY A 7 55.54 -53.49 -35.19
C GLY A 7 54.41 -53.07 -34.23
N ARG A 8 54.46 -51.82 -33.76
CA ARG A 8 53.40 -50.81 -34.03
C ARG A 8 53.88 -49.39 -33.76
N ALA A 9 53.54 -48.49 -34.68
CA ALA A 9 53.89 -47.08 -34.72
C ALA A 9 52.80 -46.18 -34.13
N ARG A 10 53.23 -44.98 -33.68
CA ARG A 10 52.63 -43.61 -33.80
C ARG A 10 52.94 -42.81 -32.51
N ARG A 11 53.91 -41.89 -32.55
CA ARG A 11 53.78 -40.41 -32.76
C ARG A 11 52.80 -39.79 -31.74
N SER A 12 53.19 -38.86 -30.87
CA SER A 12 53.88 -37.60 -31.21
C SER A 12 54.71 -37.06 -30.04
N ALA A 13 55.90 -36.54 -30.38
CA ALA A 13 56.61 -35.54 -29.60
C ALA A 13 56.37 -34.18 -30.28
N VAL A 14 56.05 -33.14 -29.52
CA VAL A 14 56.58 -31.79 -29.73
C VAL A 14 56.79 -31.15 -28.36
N VAL A 15 58.05 -30.88 -28.08
CA VAL A 15 58.60 -30.03 -27.03
C VAL A 15 58.77 -28.63 -27.62
N GLY A 16 58.54 -27.59 -26.82
CA GLY A 16 58.96 -26.20 -27.08
C GLY A 16 57.90 -25.20 -26.59
N ALA A 17 58.19 -24.14 -25.84
CA ALA A 17 59.45 -23.60 -25.37
C ALA A 17 59.21 -22.67 -24.16
N LEU A 18 60.20 -22.64 -23.26
CA LEU A 18 60.68 -21.55 -22.40
C LEU A 18 59.85 -20.26 -22.28
N SER A 19 59.56 -19.86 -21.03
CA SER A 19 59.82 -18.50 -20.52
C SER A 19 59.74 -18.46 -18.99
N ALA A 20 60.76 -17.87 -18.37
CA ALA A 20 60.91 -17.69 -16.93
C ALA A 20 59.88 -16.72 -16.35
N GLY A 21 59.37 -17.03 -15.15
CA GLY A 21 58.45 -16.15 -14.42
C GLY A 21 58.75 -16.18 -12.92
N LEU A 22 59.56 -15.22 -12.47
CA LEU A 22 59.67 -14.82 -11.07
C LEU A 22 58.56 -13.79 -10.81
N PHE A 23 57.48 -14.18 -10.13
CA PHE A 23 56.53 -13.24 -9.52
C PHE A 23 56.26 -13.66 -8.08
N ALA A 24 56.84 -12.88 -7.17
CA ALA A 24 56.43 -12.81 -5.79
C ALA A 24 55.14 -11.98 -5.68
N GLY A 25 54.28 -12.38 -4.75
CA GLY A 25 53.42 -11.45 -4.03
C GLY A 25 51.98 -11.30 -4.54
N ILE A 26 51.09 -11.29 -3.54
CA ILE A 26 49.69 -10.85 -3.58
C ILE A 26 48.71 -11.93 -4.08
N THR A 27 48.46 -12.91 -3.21
CA THR A 27 47.13 -13.51 -3.12
C THR A 27 46.15 -12.40 -2.75
N GLY A 28 45.52 -11.81 -3.77
CA GLY A 28 44.42 -10.88 -3.58
C GLY A 28 43.31 -11.58 -2.84
N LEU A 29 43.12 -11.20 -1.57
CA LEU A 29 41.83 -11.34 -0.91
C LEU A 29 40.87 -10.48 -1.72
N VAL A 30 40.14 -11.09 -2.65
CA VAL A 30 38.90 -10.51 -3.19
C VAL A 30 37.91 -10.53 -2.03
N GLY A 31 38.06 -9.55 -1.14
CA GLY A 31 37.02 -9.21 -0.20
C GLY A 31 35.84 -8.76 -1.05
N CYS A 32 34.82 -9.60 -1.15
CA CYS A 32 33.48 -9.14 -1.45
C CYS A 32 33.17 -8.09 -0.38
N SER A 33 33.43 -6.82 -0.67
CA SER A 33 32.82 -5.74 0.09
C SER A 33 31.34 -5.90 -0.18
N SER A 34 30.64 -6.52 0.77
CA SER A 34 29.18 -6.52 0.77
C SER A 34 28.76 -5.07 0.64
N GLU A 35 28.20 -4.71 -0.51
CA GLU A 35 27.64 -3.38 -0.73
C GLU A 35 26.68 -3.08 0.40
N ASP A 36 26.81 -1.90 1.00
CA ASP A 36 25.92 -1.46 2.07
C ASP A 36 24.49 -1.43 1.52
N PRO A 37 23.56 -2.28 2.02
CA PRO A 37 22.21 -2.34 1.49
C PRO A 37 21.44 -1.03 1.69
N ASP A 38 21.91 -0.16 2.60
CA ASP A 38 21.32 1.14 2.89
C ASP A 38 22.00 2.30 2.17
N ALA A 39 22.98 2.02 1.31
CA ALA A 39 23.60 3.04 0.48
C ALA A 39 22.53 3.84 -0.29
N GLY A 40 22.56 5.16 -0.13
CA GLY A 40 21.60 6.07 -0.76
C GLY A 40 20.17 5.98 -0.23
N THR A 41 19.94 5.43 0.97
CA THR A 41 18.65 5.49 1.67
C THR A 41 18.53 6.74 2.54
N ASN A 42 17.34 6.95 3.11
CA ASN A 42 17.00 8.06 4.01
C ASN A 42 17.43 7.84 5.48
N GLY A 43 18.24 6.81 5.77
CA GLY A 43 18.75 6.52 7.12
C GLY A 43 17.73 5.91 8.10
N MET A 44 16.49 5.63 7.67
CA MET A 44 15.47 5.01 8.54
C MET A 44 15.88 3.63 9.05
N ALA A 45 16.63 2.87 8.24
CA ALA A 45 17.04 1.51 8.58
C ALA A 45 17.90 1.41 9.85
N ASP A 46 18.64 2.47 10.19
CA ASP A 46 19.50 2.56 11.37
C ASP A 46 18.72 2.88 12.66
N LEU A 47 17.48 3.36 12.53
CA LEU A 47 16.67 3.75 13.65
C LEU A 47 16.08 2.55 14.39
N SER A 48 15.56 2.79 15.60
CA SER A 48 14.75 1.82 16.31
C SER A 48 13.35 1.72 15.68
N ALA A 49 12.68 0.58 15.83
CA ALA A 49 11.33 0.37 15.30
C ALA A 49 10.33 1.48 15.72
N ALA A 50 10.39 1.92 16.98
CA ALA A 50 9.55 3.00 17.47
C ALA A 50 9.83 4.35 16.80
N LYS A 51 11.10 4.66 16.50
CA LYS A 51 11.48 5.89 15.79
C LYS A 51 11.04 5.85 14.33
N ILE A 52 11.23 4.73 13.65
CA ILE A 52 10.75 4.53 12.27
C ILE A 52 9.24 4.76 12.22
N HIS A 53 8.48 4.09 13.10
CA HIS A 53 7.02 4.25 13.15
C HIS A 53 6.60 5.70 13.42
N SER A 54 7.22 6.36 14.39
CA SER A 54 6.90 7.75 14.72
C SER A 54 7.19 8.71 13.57
N GLN A 55 8.32 8.55 12.86
CA GLN A 55 8.68 9.41 11.74
C GLN A 55 7.82 9.13 10.51
N ALA A 56 7.50 7.86 10.24
CA ALA A 56 6.57 7.49 9.18
C ALA A 56 5.18 8.07 9.41
N ARG A 57 4.70 8.01 10.65
CA ARG A 57 3.42 8.61 11.05
C ARG A 57 3.42 10.12 10.86
N ALA A 58 4.47 10.80 11.33
CA ALA A 58 4.62 12.24 11.17
C ALA A 58 4.65 12.65 9.69
N ALA A 59 5.37 11.91 8.84
CA ALA A 59 5.40 12.15 7.40
C ALA A 59 4.00 12.03 6.79
N ALA A 60 3.29 10.94 7.08
CA ALA A 60 1.92 10.70 6.61
C ALA A 60 0.92 11.79 7.06
N ASP A 61 1.05 12.27 8.31
CA ASP A 61 0.18 13.33 8.83
C ASP A 61 0.45 14.68 8.14
N SER A 62 1.73 14.98 7.85
CA SER A 62 2.17 16.28 7.32
C SER A 62 1.84 16.53 5.85
N VAL A 63 1.72 15.48 5.04
CA VAL A 63 1.53 15.59 3.59
C VAL A 63 0.06 15.82 3.24
N ALA A 64 -0.23 16.73 2.30
CA ALA A 64 -1.60 17.18 2.06
C ALA A 64 -2.56 16.09 1.57
N SER A 65 -2.07 15.05 0.89
CA SER A 65 -2.90 14.09 0.18
C SER A 65 -2.30 12.69 0.13
N VAL A 66 -3.17 11.69 -0.09
CA VAL A 66 -2.83 10.27 -0.20
C VAL A 66 -3.92 9.49 -0.94
N THR A 67 -3.52 8.42 -1.64
CA THR A 67 -4.42 7.36 -2.12
C THR A 67 -4.36 6.16 -1.17
N VAL A 68 -5.53 5.67 -0.76
CA VAL A 68 -5.72 4.53 0.13
C VAL A 68 -6.39 3.40 -0.65
N ASN A 69 -5.74 2.24 -0.71
CA ASN A 69 -6.33 1.02 -1.26
C ASN A 69 -6.23 -0.12 -0.25
N ALA A 70 -7.36 -0.51 0.35
CA ALA A 70 -7.46 -1.61 1.29
C ALA A 70 -8.35 -2.74 0.76
N ASP A 71 -7.88 -3.97 0.91
CA ASP A 71 -8.65 -5.21 0.72
C ASP A 71 -8.53 -6.01 2.01
N LEU A 72 -9.60 -6.02 2.80
CA LEU A 72 -9.62 -6.44 4.20
C LEU A 72 -10.66 -7.53 4.42
N VAL A 73 -10.49 -8.26 5.52
CA VAL A 73 -11.53 -9.14 6.06
C VAL A 73 -11.95 -8.60 7.42
N VAL A 74 -13.17 -8.10 7.53
CA VAL A 74 -13.74 -7.53 8.76
C VAL A 74 -14.87 -8.42 9.23
N LYS A 75 -14.75 -8.98 10.44
CA LYS A 75 -15.74 -9.93 11.01
C LYS A 75 -16.08 -11.09 10.05
N GLY A 76 -15.08 -11.58 9.33
CA GLY A 76 -15.22 -12.69 8.37
C GLY A 76 -15.81 -12.30 7.01
N GLN A 77 -16.08 -11.02 6.76
CA GLN A 77 -16.62 -10.53 5.49
C GLN A 77 -15.60 -9.69 4.71
N PRO A 78 -15.60 -9.77 3.36
CA PRO A 78 -14.70 -8.97 2.55
C PRO A 78 -15.09 -7.49 2.61
N TYR A 79 -14.10 -6.63 2.78
CA TYR A 79 -14.28 -5.19 2.94
C TYR A 79 -13.20 -4.44 2.18
N LYS A 80 -13.59 -3.52 1.29
CA LYS A 80 -12.65 -2.76 0.45
C LYS A 80 -12.82 -1.26 0.63
N ILE A 81 -11.68 -0.58 0.64
CA ILE A 81 -11.58 0.88 0.72
C ILE A 81 -10.72 1.33 -0.46
N ASP A 82 -11.23 2.23 -1.28
CA ASP A 82 -10.51 2.86 -2.38
C ASP A 82 -10.79 4.35 -2.34
N MET A 83 -9.87 5.13 -1.75
CA MET A 83 -10.09 6.55 -1.45
C MET A 83 -8.90 7.39 -1.92
N GLN A 84 -9.19 8.55 -2.49
CA GLN A 84 -8.23 9.64 -2.68
C GLN A 84 -8.61 10.75 -1.71
N LEU A 85 -7.64 11.23 -0.94
CA LEU A 85 -7.87 12.15 0.18
C LEU A 85 -6.98 13.37 0.03
N ASN A 86 -7.50 14.53 0.44
CA ASN A 86 -6.74 15.75 0.66
C ASN A 86 -7.14 16.40 2.00
N SER A 87 -6.65 17.62 2.28
CA SER A 87 -7.00 18.36 3.50
C SER A 87 -8.50 18.69 3.60
N ASP A 88 -9.15 18.91 2.46
CA ASP A 88 -10.48 19.49 2.38
C ASP A 88 -11.57 18.43 2.25
N GLY A 89 -11.20 17.18 1.97
CA GLY A 89 -12.14 16.18 1.55
C GLY A 89 -11.54 14.86 1.10
N GLY A 90 -12.39 14.05 0.50
CA GLY A 90 -12.01 12.77 -0.07
C GLY A 90 -13.06 12.25 -1.04
N THR A 91 -12.63 11.49 -2.02
CA THR A 91 -13.52 10.84 -2.99
C THR A 91 -13.10 9.41 -3.22
N GLY A 92 -14.06 8.51 -3.41
CA GLY A 92 -13.75 7.11 -3.61
C GLY A 92 -14.92 6.18 -3.44
N LYS A 93 -14.60 4.90 -3.21
CA LYS A 93 -15.54 3.80 -3.13
C LYS A 93 -15.25 2.92 -1.94
N ILE A 94 -16.31 2.55 -1.24
CA ILE A 94 -16.31 1.53 -0.20
C ILE A 94 -17.10 0.35 -0.71
N THR A 95 -16.59 -0.87 -0.49
CA THR A 95 -17.31 -2.11 -0.77
C THR A 95 -17.38 -2.95 0.50
N ASP A 96 -18.58 -3.21 0.99
CA ASP A 96 -18.84 -4.06 2.16
C ASP A 96 -19.60 -5.31 1.71
N ASN A 97 -19.00 -6.49 1.84
CA ASN A 97 -19.61 -7.76 1.45
C ASN A 97 -20.23 -7.77 0.03
N GLY A 98 -19.51 -7.19 -0.94
CA GLY A 98 -19.96 -7.08 -2.35
C GLY A 98 -20.89 -5.90 -2.64
N VAL A 99 -21.42 -5.24 -1.61
CA VAL A 99 -22.23 -4.03 -1.74
C VAL A 99 -21.32 -2.80 -1.80
N SER A 100 -21.47 -1.99 -2.84
CA SER A 100 -20.62 -0.80 -3.04
C SER A 100 -21.39 0.51 -2.93
N PHE A 101 -20.71 1.54 -2.42
CA PHE A 101 -21.17 2.92 -2.48
C PHE A 101 -19.97 3.85 -2.72
N ARG A 102 -20.22 4.94 -3.45
CA ARG A 102 -19.26 6.02 -3.63
C ARG A 102 -19.46 7.08 -2.56
N LEU A 103 -18.35 7.59 -2.05
CA LEU A 103 -18.31 8.71 -1.11
C LEU A 103 -17.57 9.87 -1.75
N LEU A 104 -18.05 11.07 -1.45
CA LEU A 104 -17.41 12.32 -1.78
C LEU A 104 -17.63 13.28 -0.62
N ARG A 105 -16.57 13.93 -0.16
CA ARG A 105 -16.64 15.01 0.81
C ARG A 105 -15.92 16.24 0.29
N VAL A 106 -16.55 17.40 0.48
CA VAL A 106 -15.98 18.73 0.22
C VAL A 106 -16.28 19.61 1.43
N GLY A 107 -15.25 19.98 2.19
CA GLY A 107 -15.44 20.62 3.49
C GLY A 107 -16.26 19.72 4.42
N ASP A 108 -17.35 20.24 4.95
CA ASP A 108 -18.26 19.48 5.82
C ASP A 108 -19.38 18.76 5.05
N ASP A 109 -19.52 19.00 3.75
CA ASP A 109 -20.56 18.37 2.95
C ASP A 109 -20.16 16.95 2.55
N VAL A 110 -20.91 15.96 3.04
CA VAL A 110 -20.74 14.54 2.69
C VAL A 110 -21.83 14.13 1.70
N PHE A 111 -21.41 13.52 0.61
CA PHE A 111 -22.25 12.98 -0.45
C PHE A 111 -22.02 11.49 -0.58
N MET A 112 -23.11 10.74 -0.75
CA MET A 112 -23.09 9.30 -0.95
C MET A 112 -23.87 8.94 -2.21
N GLN A 113 -23.36 7.98 -2.97
CA GLN A 113 -24.04 7.41 -4.11
C GLN A 113 -24.03 5.89 -3.99
N ALA A 114 -25.21 5.29 -3.87
CA ALA A 114 -25.36 3.85 -3.81
C ALA A 114 -25.15 3.25 -5.20
N ASP A 115 -24.45 2.11 -5.28
CA ASP A 115 -24.36 1.38 -6.53
C ASP A 115 -25.73 0.84 -6.96
N ALA A 116 -25.96 0.70 -8.26
CA ALA A 116 -27.23 0.26 -8.83
C ALA A 116 -27.68 -1.11 -8.32
N ALA A 117 -26.75 -1.94 -7.85
CA ALA A 117 -27.02 -3.23 -7.24
C ALA A 117 -27.88 -3.11 -5.96
N LEU A 118 -27.64 -2.09 -5.12
CA LEU A 118 -28.40 -1.85 -3.88
C LEU A 118 -29.85 -1.46 -4.12
N LEU A 119 -30.12 -0.76 -5.22
CA LEU A 119 -31.45 -0.26 -5.54
C LEU A 119 -32.37 -1.34 -6.12
N LYS A 120 -31.83 -2.51 -6.48
CA LYS A 120 -32.62 -3.65 -6.97
C LYS A 120 -33.24 -4.49 -5.84
N GLU A 121 -32.69 -4.43 -4.63
CA GLU A 121 -33.17 -5.20 -3.47
C GLU A 121 -34.22 -4.46 -2.62
N GLY A 122 -34.47 -3.17 -2.88
CA GLY A 122 -35.48 -2.39 -2.18
C GLY A 122 -36.92 -2.67 -2.68
N ASP A 123 -37.84 -2.94 -1.75
CA ASP A 123 -39.26 -3.27 -1.94
C ASP A 123 -40.16 -2.16 -2.53
N LYS A 124 -39.62 -1.18 -3.27
CA LYS A 124 -40.44 -0.13 -3.91
C LYS A 124 -39.98 0.15 -5.35
N PRO A 125 -40.92 0.25 -6.31
CA PRO A 125 -40.62 0.55 -7.71
C PRO A 125 -40.34 2.05 -7.92
N ALA A 126 -39.37 2.62 -7.23
CA ALA A 126 -38.71 3.82 -7.74
C ALA A 126 -37.78 3.33 -8.85
N LYS A 127 -37.93 3.81 -10.09
CA LYS A 127 -37.13 3.37 -11.26
C LYS A 127 -35.64 3.26 -10.88
N PRO A 128 -35.10 2.05 -10.62
CA PRO A 128 -33.81 1.88 -9.95
C PRO A 128 -32.64 2.49 -10.73
N SER A 129 -32.82 2.64 -12.04
CA SER A 129 -31.82 3.16 -12.98
C SER A 129 -31.65 4.68 -12.99
N LYS A 130 -32.54 5.48 -12.37
CA LYS A 130 -32.40 6.95 -12.38
C LYS A 130 -31.73 7.52 -11.13
N LEU A 131 -31.61 6.72 -10.07
CA LEU A 131 -31.08 7.15 -8.76
C LEU A 131 -29.72 6.55 -8.44
N SER A 132 -29.33 5.43 -9.06
CA SER A 132 -28.00 4.80 -8.88
C SER A 132 -26.85 5.72 -9.26
N ASP A 133 -27.12 6.64 -10.19
CA ASP A 133 -26.11 7.52 -10.78
C ASP A 133 -26.19 8.93 -10.17
N LYS A 134 -26.88 9.10 -9.04
CA LYS A 134 -26.99 10.38 -8.34
C LYS A 134 -26.47 10.33 -6.91
N TYR A 135 -25.81 11.40 -6.50
CA TYR A 135 -25.38 11.66 -5.14
C TYR A 135 -26.53 12.15 -4.27
N VAL A 136 -26.54 11.71 -3.02
CA VAL A 136 -27.38 12.19 -1.94
C VAL A 136 -26.49 12.90 -0.94
N LYS A 137 -26.80 14.16 -0.63
CA LYS A 137 -26.16 14.86 0.50
C LYS A 137 -26.65 14.25 1.80
N VAL A 138 -25.71 13.87 2.67
CA VAL A 138 -25.98 13.30 3.98
C VAL A 138 -26.13 14.45 4.98
N PRO A 139 -27.28 14.59 5.68
CA PRO A 139 -27.45 15.60 6.71
C PRO A 139 -26.42 15.43 7.85
N GLU A 140 -25.89 16.53 8.38
CA GLU A 140 -24.91 16.50 9.48
C GLU A 140 -25.47 15.86 10.77
N ASP A 141 -26.78 15.95 10.97
CA ASP A 141 -27.49 15.36 12.11
C ASP A 141 -27.92 13.91 11.86
N ASP A 142 -27.59 13.33 10.70
CA ASP A 142 -27.80 11.90 10.43
C ASP A 142 -26.81 11.05 11.24
N PRO A 143 -27.27 9.95 11.90
CA PRO A 143 -26.40 9.07 12.68
C PRO A 143 -25.20 8.50 11.89
N LYS A 144 -25.32 8.38 10.56
CA LYS A 144 -24.28 7.84 9.68
C LYS A 144 -23.24 8.90 9.27
N TYR A 145 -23.55 10.19 9.39
CA TYR A 145 -22.71 11.29 8.91
C TYR A 145 -21.27 11.17 9.42
N LYS A 146 -21.09 11.04 10.75
CA LYS A 146 -19.74 10.93 11.36
C LYS A 146 -18.94 9.75 10.84
N ARG A 147 -19.61 8.61 10.62
CA ARG A 147 -18.95 7.39 10.11
C ARG A 147 -18.49 7.60 8.66
N LEU A 148 -19.33 8.19 7.81
CA LEU A 148 -18.99 8.45 6.41
C LEU A 148 -17.90 9.53 6.30
N ARG A 149 -17.95 10.56 7.15
CA ARG A 149 -16.92 11.58 7.25
C ARG A 149 -15.55 10.97 7.58
N ALA A 150 -15.48 10.04 8.52
CA ALA A 150 -14.22 9.40 8.90
C ALA A 150 -13.53 8.66 7.74
N TYR A 151 -14.26 8.13 6.75
CA TYR A 151 -13.65 7.52 5.55
C TYR A 151 -13.11 8.54 4.54
N THR A 152 -13.53 9.80 4.64
CA THR A 152 -13.13 10.89 3.72
C THR A 152 -12.26 11.93 4.42
N ASP A 153 -11.96 11.75 5.71
CA ASP A 153 -11.02 12.54 6.47
C ASP A 153 -9.68 11.80 6.49
N LYS A 154 -8.62 12.44 5.98
CA LYS A 154 -7.30 11.84 5.86
C LYS A 154 -6.74 11.43 7.22
N GLY A 155 -6.91 12.28 8.24
CA GLY A 155 -6.42 12.02 9.58
C GLY A 155 -7.16 10.84 10.20
N ASP A 156 -8.49 10.92 10.25
CA ASP A 156 -9.32 9.87 10.87
C ASP A 156 -9.13 8.51 10.19
N LEU A 157 -9.04 8.48 8.85
CA LEU A 157 -8.86 7.23 8.12
C LEU A 157 -7.46 6.65 8.34
N LEU A 158 -6.41 7.49 8.32
CA LEU A 158 -5.06 7.02 8.62
C LEU A 158 -4.92 6.57 10.07
N ASP A 159 -5.58 7.23 11.03
CA ASP A 159 -5.63 6.78 12.43
C ASP A 159 -6.23 5.38 12.56
N MET A 160 -7.36 5.15 11.90
CA MET A 160 -8.02 3.83 11.88
C MET A 160 -7.13 2.76 11.21
N LEU A 161 -6.39 3.15 10.17
CA LEU A 161 -5.67 2.20 9.33
C LEU A 161 -4.24 1.93 9.78
N LEU A 162 -3.55 2.90 10.34
CA LEU A 162 -2.14 2.78 10.74
C LEU A 162 -1.97 2.27 12.17
N ASP A 163 -3.04 2.13 12.94
CA ASP A 163 -2.96 1.52 14.26
C ASP A 163 -2.53 0.05 14.16
N LEU A 164 -1.48 -0.29 14.91
CA LEU A 164 -0.84 -1.59 14.94
C LEU A 164 -0.71 -2.05 16.40
N PRO A 165 -1.50 -3.04 16.84
CA PRO A 165 -1.52 -3.45 18.23
C PRO A 165 -0.26 -4.24 18.59
N GLY A 166 0.37 -3.86 19.71
CA GLY A 166 1.50 -4.59 20.29
C GLY A 166 2.83 -3.86 20.16
N LYS A 167 3.88 -4.46 20.73
CA LYS A 167 5.22 -3.89 20.70
C LYS A 167 5.82 -4.00 19.30
N LEU A 168 6.41 -2.91 18.80
CA LEU A 168 7.04 -2.87 17.49
C LEU A 168 8.47 -3.45 17.52
N SER A 169 8.79 -4.23 16.50
CA SER A 169 10.14 -4.70 16.16
C SER A 169 10.45 -4.44 14.69
N LYS A 170 11.74 -4.35 14.33
CA LYS A 170 12.13 -4.30 12.91
C LYS A 170 12.01 -5.70 12.31
N GLY A 171 11.48 -5.75 11.10
CA GLY A 171 11.53 -6.92 10.22
C GLY A 171 12.58 -6.74 9.14
N ASP A 172 12.37 -7.43 8.03
CA ASP A 172 13.32 -7.46 6.92
C ASP A 172 13.23 -6.22 6.03
N ARG A 173 14.28 -6.02 5.22
CA ARG A 173 14.24 -5.10 4.07
C ARG A 173 13.51 -5.77 2.91
N SER A 174 12.75 -4.98 2.16
CA SER A 174 11.99 -5.47 1.01
C SER A 174 11.79 -4.36 -0.01
N THR A 175 10.87 -4.58 -0.94
CA THR A 175 10.37 -3.55 -1.85
C THR A 175 8.84 -3.55 -1.87
N VAL A 176 8.27 -2.37 -2.03
CA VAL A 176 6.87 -2.18 -2.43
C VAL A 176 6.88 -1.50 -3.79
N GLY A 177 6.58 -2.27 -4.84
CA GLY A 177 6.86 -1.84 -6.20
C GLY A 177 8.37 -1.72 -6.41
N SER A 178 8.83 -0.55 -6.83
CA SER A 178 10.26 -0.23 -6.99
C SER A 178 10.90 0.43 -5.77
N VAL A 179 10.13 0.78 -4.74
CA VAL A 179 10.63 1.53 -3.58
C VAL A 179 11.19 0.56 -2.53
N ARG A 180 12.44 0.78 -2.10
CA ARG A 180 13.04 0.02 -0.99
C ARG A 180 12.34 0.34 0.33
N THR A 181 12.10 -0.69 1.13
CA THR A 181 11.40 -0.55 2.42
C THR A 181 12.11 -1.26 3.56
N ILE A 182 11.84 -0.80 4.77
CA ILE A 182 12.08 -1.53 6.02
C ILE A 182 10.73 -1.91 6.63
N GLN A 183 10.56 -3.17 6.97
CA GLN A 183 9.35 -3.64 7.64
C GLN A 183 9.41 -3.37 9.13
N LEU A 184 8.27 -3.01 9.74
CA LEU A 184 8.02 -3.11 11.16
C LEU A 184 6.95 -4.18 11.40
N ALA A 185 7.15 -5.00 12.44
CA ALA A 185 6.18 -5.99 12.89
C ALA A 185 5.66 -5.61 14.27
N ALA A 186 4.35 -5.68 14.48
CA ALA A 186 3.71 -5.43 15.75
C ALA A 186 3.41 -6.75 16.46
N GLY A 187 3.77 -6.86 17.75
CA GLY A 187 3.54 -8.07 18.53
C GLY A 187 4.21 -9.30 17.90
N ASN A 188 5.43 -9.16 17.36
CA ASN A 188 6.13 -10.20 16.60
C ASN A 188 5.37 -10.69 15.34
N GLY A 189 4.49 -9.85 14.77
CA GLY A 189 3.69 -10.16 13.58
C GLY A 189 2.22 -10.44 13.90
N ASP A 190 1.88 -10.76 15.14
CA ASP A 190 0.49 -11.01 15.57
C ASP A 190 -0.38 -9.74 15.56
N GLY A 191 0.24 -8.57 15.53
CA GLY A 191 -0.42 -7.27 15.31
C GLY A 191 -0.41 -6.81 13.86
N GLY A 192 0.21 -7.57 12.96
CA GLY A 192 0.43 -7.21 11.56
C GLY A 192 1.78 -6.54 11.32
N THR A 193 1.99 -6.11 10.08
CA THR A 193 3.23 -5.49 9.63
C THR A 193 2.96 -4.22 8.83
N ILE A 194 3.96 -3.33 8.79
CA ILE A 194 3.98 -2.12 7.97
C ILE A 194 5.33 -1.99 7.28
N ASP A 195 5.32 -1.76 5.98
CA ASP A 195 6.50 -1.46 5.17
C ASP A 195 6.64 0.06 5.03
N VAL A 196 7.78 0.59 5.47
CA VAL A 196 8.10 2.03 5.48
C VAL A 196 9.17 2.32 4.44
N SER A 197 9.01 3.40 3.68
CA SER A 197 9.97 3.83 2.65
C SER A 197 11.36 4.09 3.22
N LEU A 198 12.38 3.54 2.58
CA LEU A 198 13.80 3.90 2.77
C LEU A 198 14.27 4.99 1.80
N GLU A 199 13.37 5.54 0.98
CA GLU A 199 13.69 6.52 -0.06
C GLU A 199 12.89 7.80 0.16
N GLY A 200 13.57 8.95 0.14
CA GLY A 200 12.93 10.24 0.41
C GLY A 200 12.24 10.27 1.78
N GLU A 201 11.02 10.80 1.81
CA GLU A 201 10.17 10.82 3.01
C GLU A 201 9.78 9.38 3.44
N PRO A 202 9.76 9.08 4.74
CA PRO A 202 9.55 7.73 5.27
C PRO A 202 8.08 7.33 5.25
N TYR A 203 7.39 7.47 4.13
CA TYR A 203 5.96 7.16 4.07
C TYR A 203 5.70 5.67 4.33
N PRO A 204 4.62 5.33 5.06
CA PRO A 204 4.11 3.97 5.08
C PRO A 204 3.53 3.64 3.71
N LEU A 205 3.87 2.47 3.17
CA LEU A 205 3.52 2.09 1.80
C LEU A 205 2.58 0.89 1.73
N ARG A 206 2.75 -0.07 2.64
CA ARG A 206 1.94 -1.28 2.70
C ARG A 206 1.77 -1.73 4.15
N LEU A 207 0.56 -2.15 4.49
CA LEU A 207 0.28 -2.81 5.76
C LEU A 207 -0.35 -4.17 5.49
N VAL A 208 0.08 -5.19 6.23
CA VAL A 208 -0.53 -6.52 6.23
C VAL A 208 -1.15 -6.76 7.59
N ARG A 209 -2.45 -7.00 7.63
CA ARG A 209 -3.16 -7.28 8.88
C ARG A 209 -2.86 -8.70 9.35
N ALA A 210 -2.80 -8.86 10.67
CA ALA A 210 -2.62 -10.16 11.29
C ALA A 210 -3.73 -11.15 10.92
N GLY A 211 -3.46 -12.44 11.10
CA GLY A 211 -4.45 -13.51 10.89
C GLY A 211 -4.98 -13.61 9.46
N GLY A 212 -4.27 -13.04 8.47
CA GLY A 212 -4.72 -13.02 7.09
C GLY A 212 -5.89 -12.06 6.83
N ALA A 213 -6.10 -11.06 7.70
CA ALA A 213 -7.21 -10.10 7.58
C ALA A 213 -7.04 -9.05 6.46
N GLY A 214 -6.14 -9.30 5.52
CA GLY A 214 -5.98 -8.51 4.30
C GLY A 214 -4.82 -7.52 4.31
N THR A 215 -4.77 -6.70 3.27
CA THR A 215 -3.67 -5.77 2.98
C THR A 215 -4.21 -4.38 2.68
N LEU A 216 -3.47 -3.38 3.11
CA LEU A 216 -3.64 -1.98 2.78
C LEU A 216 -2.40 -1.48 2.04
N LYS A 217 -2.60 -0.62 1.04
CA LYS A 217 -1.57 0.12 0.34
C LYS A 217 -1.86 1.61 0.41
N LEU A 218 -0.79 2.39 0.55
CA LEU A 218 -0.83 3.84 0.57
C LEU A 218 0.12 4.35 -0.51
N SER A 219 -0.39 5.19 -1.40
CA SER A 219 0.34 5.69 -2.57
C SER A 219 0.03 7.15 -2.82
N ASP A 220 0.69 7.71 -3.84
CA ASP A 220 0.40 9.05 -4.36
C ASP A 220 0.45 10.15 -3.29
N TRP A 221 1.33 9.97 -2.30
CA TRP A 221 1.59 10.93 -1.25
C TRP A 221 1.93 12.30 -1.85
N GLY A 222 1.14 13.31 -1.51
CA GLY A 222 1.34 14.69 -1.97
C GLY A 222 0.92 14.95 -3.42
N GLN A 223 0.39 13.95 -4.14
CA GLN A 223 -0.18 14.18 -5.48
C GLN A 223 -1.50 14.95 -5.36
N SER A 224 -1.76 15.87 -6.30
CA SER A 224 -2.97 16.69 -6.25
C SER A 224 -4.22 15.83 -6.39
N VAL A 225 -5.16 15.99 -5.44
CA VAL A 225 -6.49 15.38 -5.46
C VAL A 225 -7.50 16.50 -5.47
N THR A 226 -8.41 16.50 -6.45
CA THR A 226 -9.50 17.48 -6.56
C THR A 226 -10.80 16.87 -6.05
N VAL A 227 -11.50 17.60 -5.19
CA VAL A 227 -12.84 17.25 -4.71
C VAL A 227 -13.76 18.44 -4.97
N GLU A 228 -14.82 18.21 -5.73
CA GLU A 228 -15.79 19.24 -6.11
C GLU A 228 -17.19 18.73 -5.82
N ALA A 229 -18.08 19.61 -5.35
CA ALA A 229 -19.45 19.24 -5.07
C ALA A 229 -20.13 18.75 -6.37
N PRO A 230 -20.96 17.70 -6.31
CA PRO A 230 -21.66 17.21 -7.50
C PRO A 230 -22.52 18.31 -8.12
N ALA A 231 -22.61 18.33 -9.45
CA ALA A 231 -23.52 19.23 -10.12
C ALA A 231 -24.98 18.89 -9.77
N LYS A 232 -25.90 19.86 -9.87
CA LYS A 232 -27.32 19.66 -9.52
C LYS A 232 -27.96 18.47 -10.25
N ASN A 233 -27.58 18.21 -11.49
CA ASN A 233 -28.06 17.08 -12.29
C ASN A 233 -27.46 15.73 -11.84
N GLU A 234 -26.36 15.74 -11.11
CA GLU A 234 -25.73 14.57 -10.48
C GLU A 234 -26.22 14.34 -9.06
N MET A 235 -27.07 15.22 -8.51
CA MET A 235 -27.69 15.05 -7.20
C MET A 235 -29.12 14.52 -7.31
N VAL A 236 -29.56 13.83 -6.27
CA VAL A 236 -30.99 13.53 -6.05
C VAL A 236 -31.69 14.82 -5.64
N ASP A 237 -32.80 15.13 -6.30
CA ASP A 237 -33.65 16.25 -5.96
C ASP A 237 -34.66 15.81 -4.89
N PHE A 238 -34.49 16.34 -3.67
CA PHE A 238 -35.40 16.09 -2.55
C PHE A 238 -36.39 17.24 -2.30
N GLY A 239 -36.44 18.25 -3.17
CA GLY A 239 -37.16 19.49 -2.87
C GLY A 239 -36.52 20.23 -1.67
N GLU A 240 -37.32 20.77 -0.76
CA GLU A 240 -36.84 21.58 0.38
C GLU A 240 -36.30 20.77 1.57
N GLN A 241 -36.43 19.43 1.58
CA GLN A 241 -36.10 18.62 2.77
C GLN A 241 -35.27 17.38 2.44
N LEU A 242 -34.09 17.25 3.06
CA LEU A 242 -33.28 16.04 2.97
C LEU A 242 -33.85 14.94 3.90
N PRO A 243 -34.11 13.73 3.40
CA PRO A 243 -34.57 12.62 4.23
C PRO A 243 -33.44 12.12 5.15
N LYS A 244 -33.82 11.71 6.36
CA LYS A 244 -32.92 11.11 7.35
C LYS A 244 -32.98 9.59 7.29
N SER A 245 -31.85 8.93 7.55
CA SER A 245 -31.83 7.49 7.78
C SER A 245 -32.54 7.14 9.09
N THR A 246 -33.46 6.18 9.07
CA THR A 246 -33.83 5.47 10.29
C THR A 246 -32.68 4.56 10.70
N GLY A 247 -32.32 4.58 11.99
CA GLY A 247 -31.22 3.79 12.57
C GLY A 247 -31.51 2.31 12.64
#